data_AF-A0A3D5D6N0-F1
#
_entry.id   AF-A0A3D5D6N0-F1
#
_cell.length_a   1.000
_cell.length_b   1.000
_cell.length_c   1.000
_cell.angle_alpha   90.00
_cell.angle_beta   90.00
_cell.angle_gamma   90.00
#
_symmetry.space_group_name_H-M   'P 1'
#
loop_
_entity.id
_entity.type
_entity.pdbx_description
1 polymer ?
#
loop_
_entity_poly.entity_id
_entity_poly.type
_entity_poly.pdbx_seq_one_letter_code
_entity_poly.pdbx_strand_id
1 'polypeptide(L)' 'MTRLKDIAAHAGVSVMTVSKALRDEPDISEATKARIKELARASG' A
#
# COMPACT_ATOMS: atom_id res chain seq x y z
N MET A 1 -11.33 9.14 6.32
CA MET A 1 -10.04 9.72 5.90
C MET A 1 -8.97 8.68 6.13
N THR A 2 -8.84 7.76 5.19
CA THR A 2 -7.92 6.64 5.22
C THR A 2 -6.51 7.16 5.03
N ARG A 3 -5.73 7.20 6.10
CA ARG A 3 -4.39 7.79 6.02
C ARG A 3 -3.45 6.70 5.51
N LEU A 4 -2.61 7.02 4.53
CA LEU A 4 -1.63 6.08 3.96
C LEU A 4 -0.75 5.40 5.03
N LYS A 5 -0.55 6.08 6.17
CA LYS A 5 0.11 5.54 7.36
C LYS A 5 -0.61 4.33 8.00
N ASP A 6 -1.92 4.26 7.95
CA ASP A 6 -2.67 3.13 8.52
C ASP A 6 -2.51 1.90 7.64
N ILE A 7 -2.59 2.08 6.31
CA ILE A 7 -2.32 1.03 5.32
C ILE A 7 -0.86 0.57 5.43
N ALA A 8 0.07 1.50 5.59
CA ALA A 8 1.49 1.20 5.79
C ALA A 8 1.72 0.36 7.06
N ALA A 9 1.10 0.75 8.18
CA ALA A 9 1.16 0.00 9.43
C ALA A 9 0.57 -1.41 9.31
N HIS A 10 -0.59 -1.57 8.66
CA HIS A 10 -1.22 -2.89 8.45
C HIS A 10 -0.46 -3.77 7.47
N ALA A 11 0.13 -3.18 6.44
CA ALA A 11 0.94 -3.89 5.46
C ALA A 11 2.37 -4.17 5.97
N GLY A 12 2.78 -3.58 7.10
CA GLY A 12 4.14 -3.73 7.65
C GLY A 12 5.21 -3.07 6.77
N VAL A 13 4.84 -2.04 6.01
CA VAL A 13 5.75 -1.34 5.08
C VAL A 13 5.79 0.16 5.37
N SER A 14 6.73 0.86 4.76
CA SER A 14 6.79 2.32 4.85
C SER A 14 5.69 2.98 4.02
N VAL A 15 5.28 4.19 4.41
CA VAL A 15 4.35 5.03 3.63
C VAL A 15 4.86 5.26 2.21
N MET A 16 6.19 5.36 2.04
CA MET A 16 6.82 5.45 0.73
C MET A 16 6.56 4.20 -0.13
N THR A 17 6.60 3.01 0.46
CA THR A 17 6.28 1.74 -0.21
C THR A 17 4.82 1.71 -0.64
N VAL A 18 3.90 2.18 0.21
CA VAL A 18 2.48 2.34 -0.15
C VAL A 18 2.32 3.33 -1.30
N SER A 19 3.01 4.47 -1.26
CA SER A 19 2.98 5.45 -2.36
C SER A 19 3.53 4.88 -3.66
N LYS A 20 4.62 4.11 -3.62
CA LYS A 20 5.19 3.43 -4.79
C LYS A 20 4.24 2.36 -5.33
N ALA A 21 3.67 1.54 -4.45
CA ALA A 21 2.73 0.48 -4.81
C ALA A 21 1.44 1.01 -5.44
N LEU A 22 0.90 2.12 -4.93
CA LEU A 22 -0.26 2.79 -5.52
C LEU A 22 0.04 3.42 -6.89
N ARG A 23 1.31 3.71 -7.19
CA ARG A 23 1.79 4.22 -8.48
C ARG A 23 2.26 3.13 -9.44
N ASP A 24 2.10 1.85 -9.08
CA ASP A 24 2.55 0.68 -9.86
C ASP A 24 4.06 0.68 -10.17
N GLU A 25 4.88 1.23 -9.28
CA GLU A 25 6.35 1.22 -9.42
C GLU A 25 6.93 -0.21 -9.54
N PRO A 26 7.89 -0.46 -10.44
CA PRO A 26 8.50 -1.78 -10.64
C PRO A 26 9.37 -2.25 -9.46
N ASP A 27 9.73 -1.32 -8.57
CA ASP A 27 10.48 -1.56 -7.33
C ASP A 27 9.74 -2.46 -6.31
N ILE A 28 8.42 -2.61 -6.45
CA ILE A 28 7.56 -3.34 -5.51
C ILE A 28 7.04 -4.62 -6.15
N SER A 29 7.08 -5.73 -5.42
CA SER A 29 6.53 -7.00 -5.91
C SER A 29 5.02 -6.91 -6.14
N GLU A 30 4.54 -7.57 -7.18
CA GLU A 30 3.11 -7.62 -7.52
C GLU A 30 2.25 -8.13 -6.35
N ALA A 31 2.76 -9.09 -5.58
CA ALA A 31 2.10 -9.59 -4.36
C ALA A 31 1.89 -8.48 -3.30
N THR A 32 2.90 -7.63 -3.11
CA THR A 32 2.84 -6.50 -2.16
C THR A 32 1.90 -5.42 -2.67
N LYS A 33 1.94 -5.11 -3.97
CA LYS A 33 1.01 -4.17 -4.61
C LYS A 33 -0.44 -4.62 -4.46
N ALA A 34 -0.73 -5.89 -4.70
CA ALA A 34 -2.06 -6.46 -4.56
C ALA A 34 -2.57 -6.28 -3.12
N ARG A 35 -1.78 -6.67 -2.11
CA ARG A 35 -2.13 -6.54 -0.70
C ARG A 35 -2.37 -5.08 -0.28
N ILE A 36 -1.54 -4.15 -0.76
CA ILE A 36 -1.71 -2.71 -0.48
C ILE A 36 -2.97 -2.15 -1.15
N LYS A 37 -3.24 -2.52 -2.42
CA LYS A 37 -4.46 -2.13 -3.14
C LYS A 37 -5.71 -2.67 -2.46
N GLU A 38 -5.65 -3.89 -1.93
CA GLU A 38 -6.74 -4.53 -1.20
C GLU A 38 -7.02 -3.84 0.14
N LEU A 39 -5.97 -3.56 0.93
CA LEU A 39 -6.08 -2.77 2.17
C LEU A 39 -6.59 -1.35 1.92
N ALA A 40 -6.16 -0.71 0.83
CA ALA A 40 -6.63 0.61 0.42
C ALA A 40 -8.12 0.61 0.05
N ARG A 41 -8.61 -0.45 -0.61
CA ARG A 41 -10.03 -0.65 -0.92
C ARG A 41 -10.86 -0.96 0.32
N ALA A 42 -10.36 -1.81 1.22
CA ALA A 42 -11.08 -2.21 2.43
C ALA A 42 -11.23 -1.07 3.45
N SER A 43 -10.39 -0.04 3.35
CA SER A 43 -10.35 1.07 4.30
C SER A 43 -10.97 2.38 3.75
N GLY A 44 -11.55 2.35 2.54
CA GLY A 44 -12.33 3.45 1.94
C GLY A 44 -13.80 3.34 2.27
#